data_AF-A0A2K8QKV5-F1
#
_entry.id   AF-A0A2K8QKV5-F1
#
_cell.length_a   1.000
_cell.length_b   1.000
_cell.length_c   1.000
_cell.angle_alpha   90.00
_cell.angle_beta   90.00
_cell.angle_gamma   90.00
#
_symmetry.space_group_name_H-M   'P 1'
#
loop_
_entity.id
_entity.type
_entity.pdbx_description
1 polymer ?
#
loop_
_entity_poly.entity_id
_entity_poly.type
_entity_poly.pdbx_seq_one_letter_code
_entity_poly.pdbx_strand_id
1 'polypeptide(L)'
;MKTIEVDDELYRYIASHTQHIGESASDILRRMLKFSGAQPAAAATPSPAASTIAQPAAAQPSRDRVRTVRELLLSDEYAEQNKAVNRFLLVLSTLHRLSPEAFAAATESLHGRTRVYFAADEQTLLLHGAQTKPRHIDDTPYWVITNTNTGRKRSMIEYIMLAMQFPPELTEKVCGTI
;
A
#
# COMPACT_ATOMS: atom_id res chain seq x y z
N MET A 1 9.17 -8.96 7.18
CA MET A 1 10.30 -8.37 7.95
C MET A 1 10.90 -9.44 8.83
N LYS A 2 12.23 -9.54 8.91
CA LYS A 2 12.92 -10.35 9.92
C LYS A 2 13.60 -9.39 10.89
N THR A 3 13.53 -9.66 12.18
CA THR A 3 14.16 -8.83 13.22
C THR A 3 15.59 -9.30 13.44
N ILE A 4 16.52 -8.35 13.51
CA ILE A 4 17.92 -8.57 13.94
C ILE A 4 18.18 -7.63 15.12
N GLU A 5 18.97 -8.09 16.09
CA GLU A 5 19.41 -7.24 17.21
C GLU A 5 20.79 -6.67 16.92
N VAL A 6 20.98 -5.40 17.24
CA VAL A 6 22.24 -4.66 17.13
C VAL A 6 22.46 -3.86 18.41
N ASP A 7 23.71 -3.60 18.76
CA ASP A 7 24.06 -2.75 19.90
C ASP A 7 23.78 -1.25 19.63
N ASP A 8 23.77 -0.45 20.70
CA ASP A 8 23.45 0.98 20.66
C ASP A 8 24.44 1.80 19.81
N GLU A 9 25.71 1.40 19.75
CA GLU A 9 26.73 2.10 18.97
C GLU A 9 26.50 1.87 17.48
N LEU A 10 26.29 0.61 17.10
CA LEU A 10 25.98 0.22 15.73
C LEU A 10 24.65 0.81 15.26
N TYR A 11 23.63 0.87 16.12
CA TYR A 11 22.36 1.53 15.80
C TYR A 11 22.55 3.01 15.45
N ARG A 12 23.30 3.77 16.29
CA ARG A 12 23.60 5.19 16.04
C ARG A 12 24.40 5.38 14.77
N TYR A 13 25.35 4.47 14.50
CA TYR A 13 26.17 4.51 13.30
C TYR A 13 25.33 4.29 12.03
N ILE A 14 24.41 3.32 12.02
CA ILE A 14 23.49 3.11 10.89
C ILE A 14 22.57 4.33 10.72
N ALA A 15 22.00 4.86 11.81
CA ALA A 15 21.09 5.99 11.76
C ALA A 15 21.72 7.29 11.22
N SER A 16 23.02 7.50 11.43
CA SER A 16 23.74 8.67 10.90
C SER A 16 23.91 8.64 9.38
N HIS A 17 23.68 7.50 8.72
CA HIS A 17 23.86 7.32 7.28
C HIS A 17 22.59 7.55 6.42
N THR A 18 21.40 7.75 7.00
CA THR A 18 20.72 9.06 6.99
C THR A 18 20.68 9.94 5.74
N GLN A 19 20.40 9.50 4.49
CA GLN A 19 20.39 10.40 3.32
C GLN A 19 19.02 10.96 2.93
N HIS A 20 17.95 10.16 3.06
CA HIS A 20 16.60 10.56 2.71
C HIS A 20 15.66 10.39 3.90
N ILE A 21 14.80 11.39 4.13
CA ILE A 21 13.78 11.34 5.18
C ILE A 21 12.83 10.17 4.87
N GLY A 22 12.74 9.22 5.78
CA GLY A 22 11.88 8.03 5.64
C GLY A 22 12.53 6.83 4.93
N GLU A 23 13.85 6.82 4.68
CA GLU A 23 14.54 5.62 4.19
C GLU A 23 14.55 4.50 5.23
N SER A 24 14.42 3.24 4.79
CA SER A 24 14.39 2.11 5.71
C SER A 24 15.80 1.73 6.18
N ALA A 25 15.91 1.13 7.37
CA ALA A 25 17.17 0.57 7.86
C ALA A 25 17.79 -0.44 6.87
N SER A 26 16.95 -1.16 6.11
CA SER A 26 17.41 -2.09 5.07
C SER A 26 18.07 -1.37 3.90
N ASP A 27 17.54 -0.22 3.48
CA ASP A 27 18.11 0.58 2.37
C ASP A 27 19.44 1.21 2.77
N ILE A 28 19.50 1.73 4.00
CA ILE A 28 20.74 2.24 4.61
C ILE A 28 21.81 1.14 4.60
N LEU A 29 21.47 -0.05 5.10
CA LEU A 29 22.40 -1.19 5.17
C LEU A 29 22.83 -1.68 3.77
N ARG A 30 21.92 -1.76 2.79
CA ARG A 30 22.26 -2.16 1.42
C ARG A 30 23.25 -1.19 0.79
N ARG A 31 23.08 0.11 1.00
CA ARG A 31 24.00 1.16 0.53
C ARG A 31 25.35 1.06 1.22
N MET A 32 25.38 0.96 2.55
CA MET A 32 26.62 0.88 3.34
C MET A 32 27.44 -0.37 3.00
N LEU A 33 26.78 -1.52 2.85
CA LEU A 33 27.41 -2.80 2.53
C LEU A 33 27.73 -2.96 1.04
N LYS A 34 27.40 -1.96 0.20
CA LYS A 34 27.45 -2.07 -1.27
C LYS A 34 26.74 -3.33 -1.77
N PHE A 35 25.68 -3.73 -1.07
CA PHE A 35 24.86 -4.87 -1.40
C PHE A 35 23.90 -4.46 -2.52
N SER A 36 24.47 -4.22 -3.70
CA SER A 36 23.71 -4.20 -4.93
C SER A 36 23.34 -5.63 -5.23
N GLY A 37 22.05 -5.97 -5.17
CA GLY A 37 21.55 -7.24 -5.66
C GLY A 37 21.82 -7.30 -7.16
N ALA A 38 23.02 -7.72 -7.55
CA ALA A 38 23.30 -8.17 -8.89
C ALA A 38 22.39 -9.37 -9.16
N GLN A 39 21.28 -9.10 -9.83
CA GLN A 39 20.72 -10.07 -10.76
C GLN A 39 21.89 -10.58 -11.62
N PRO A 40 22.05 -11.89 -11.84
CA PRO A 40 23.17 -12.39 -12.63
C PRO A 40 23.10 -11.81 -14.04
N ALA A 41 24.02 -10.90 -14.34
CA ALA A 41 24.37 -10.54 -15.70
C ALA A 41 25.05 -11.76 -16.32
N ALA A 42 24.27 -12.56 -17.03
CA ALA A 42 24.82 -13.52 -17.98
C ALA A 42 25.46 -12.74 -19.13
N ALA A 43 26.76 -12.95 -19.30
CA ALA A 43 27.57 -12.38 -20.34
C ALA A 43 27.11 -12.85 -21.74
N ALA A 44 26.97 -11.90 -22.67
CA ALA A 44 27.32 -12.08 -24.09
C ALA A 44 27.29 -10.73 -24.81
N THR A 45 28.45 -10.27 -25.28
CA THR A 45 28.65 -9.27 -26.34
C THR A 45 28.90 -10.00 -27.68
N PRO A 46 28.89 -9.35 -28.86
CA PRO A 46 27.78 -8.64 -29.53
C PRO A 46 27.66 -9.01 -31.04
N SER A 47 26.70 -8.37 -31.75
CA SER A 47 26.49 -8.32 -33.23
C SER A 47 25.65 -9.45 -33.85
N PRO A 48 24.90 -9.27 -34.97
CA PRO A 48 24.82 -8.12 -35.89
C PRO A 48 23.40 -7.61 -36.21
N ALA A 49 23.37 -6.44 -36.87
CA ALA A 49 22.49 -5.99 -37.96
C ALA A 49 20.98 -6.35 -38.01
N ALA A 50 20.26 -5.34 -38.53
CA ALA A 50 18.97 -5.38 -39.22
C ALA A 50 17.74 -5.04 -38.37
N SER A 51 17.34 -3.78 -38.56
CA SER A 51 15.99 -3.33 -38.92
C SER A 51 14.76 -3.90 -38.22
N THR A 52 13.83 -2.95 -38.03
CA THR A 52 12.37 -3.05 -38.09
C THR A 52 11.59 -3.21 -36.77
N ILE A 53 10.59 -2.32 -36.67
CA ILE A 53 9.27 -2.46 -36.04
C ILE A 53 9.13 -1.86 -34.62
N ALA A 54 8.42 -0.72 -34.64
CA ALA A 54 7.39 -0.28 -33.70
C ALA A 54 7.44 -0.82 -32.27
N GLN A 55 7.74 0.10 -31.36
CA GLN A 55 7.55 0.02 -29.93
C GLN A 55 6.05 -0.17 -29.59
N PRO A 56 5.71 -1.08 -28.65
CA PRO A 56 4.56 -0.84 -27.80
C PRO A 56 4.87 -1.01 -26.30
N ALA A 57 4.47 0.02 -25.56
CA ALA A 57 3.79 -0.04 -24.26
C ALA A 57 4.50 -0.61 -23.02
N ALA A 58 5.19 0.26 -22.27
CA ALA A 58 5.51 0.06 -20.85
C ALA A 58 4.54 0.78 -19.87
N ALA A 59 3.38 1.26 -20.34
CA ALA A 59 2.40 2.03 -19.54
C ALA A 59 1.15 1.22 -19.07
N GLN A 60 1.20 -0.11 -19.16
CA GLN A 60 0.04 -1.00 -19.00
C GLN A 60 -0.46 -1.19 -17.55
N PRO A 61 0.39 -1.40 -16.52
CA PRO A 61 -0.11 -1.83 -15.20
C PRO A 61 -0.84 -0.74 -14.41
N SER A 62 -0.49 0.54 -14.58
CA SER A 62 -1.17 1.64 -13.89
C SER A 62 -2.55 1.95 -14.49
N ARG A 63 -2.67 1.87 -15.82
CA ARG A 63 -3.95 2.05 -16.52
C ARG A 63 -4.95 0.96 -16.16
N ASP A 64 -4.48 -0.27 -16.00
CA ASP A 64 -5.33 -1.40 -15.63
C ASP A 64 -5.88 -1.24 -14.20
N ARG A 65 -5.03 -0.84 -13.24
CA ARG A 65 -5.47 -0.55 -11.86
C ARG A 65 -6.52 0.56 -11.78
N VAL A 66 -6.34 1.65 -12.52
CA VAL A 66 -7.32 2.75 -12.62
C VAL A 66 -8.64 2.26 -13.22
N ARG A 67 -8.57 1.39 -14.23
CA ARG A 67 -9.75 0.79 -14.86
C ARG A 67 -10.51 -0.09 -13.87
N THR A 68 -9.84 -0.97 -13.13
CA THR A 68 -10.50 -1.85 -12.15
C THR A 68 -11.25 -1.06 -11.08
N VAL A 69 -10.66 0.01 -10.55
CA VAL A 69 -11.35 0.85 -9.55
C VAL A 69 -12.57 1.56 -10.16
N ARG A 70 -12.51 1.97 -11.43
CA ARG A 70 -13.68 2.54 -12.12
C ARG A 70 -14.77 1.50 -12.35
N GLU A 71 -14.40 0.28 -12.74
CA GLU A 71 -15.33 -0.83 -12.90
C GLU A 71 -15.99 -1.20 -11.57
N LEU A 72 -15.25 -1.18 -10.45
CA LEU A 72 -15.82 -1.33 -9.11
C LEU A 72 -16.89 -0.28 -8.84
N LEU A 73 -16.62 1.01 -9.08
CA LEU A 73 -17.61 2.07 -8.80
C LEU A 73 -18.88 1.97 -9.67
N LEU A 74 -18.81 1.24 -10.78
CA LEU A 74 -19.93 1.00 -11.69
C LEU A 74 -20.59 -0.37 -11.48
N SER A 75 -20.09 -1.21 -10.56
CA SER A 75 -20.62 -2.55 -10.35
C SER A 75 -21.90 -2.54 -9.53
N ASP A 76 -22.79 -3.50 -9.82
CA ASP A 76 -24.02 -3.70 -9.06
C ASP A 76 -23.71 -4.00 -7.58
N GLU A 77 -22.67 -4.80 -7.32
CA GLU A 77 -22.21 -5.13 -5.96
C GLU A 77 -21.89 -3.87 -5.15
N TYR A 78 -21.24 -2.87 -5.75
CA TYR A 78 -20.93 -1.61 -5.09
C TYR A 78 -22.17 -0.74 -4.90
N ALA A 79 -23.05 -0.70 -5.90
CA ALA A 79 -24.31 0.06 -5.87
C ALA A 79 -25.30 -0.47 -4.82
N GLU A 80 -25.33 -1.78 -4.59
CA GLU A 80 -26.19 -2.44 -3.59
C GLU A 80 -25.78 -2.12 -2.13
N GLN A 81 -24.58 -1.57 -1.92
CA GLN A 81 -24.09 -1.25 -0.58
C GLN A 81 -24.76 0.01 0.00
N ASN A 82 -25.77 -0.19 0.83
CA ASN A 82 -26.54 0.88 1.47
C ASN A 82 -25.81 1.63 2.60
N LYS A 83 -24.68 1.10 3.11
CA LYS A 83 -23.94 1.70 4.23
C LYS A 83 -22.53 2.10 3.81
N ALA A 84 -22.10 3.28 4.25
CA ALA A 84 -20.74 3.79 4.01
C ALA A 84 -19.64 2.80 4.47
N VAL A 85 -19.86 2.08 5.57
CA VAL A 85 -18.90 1.06 6.05
C VAL A 85 -18.75 -0.11 5.09
N ASN A 86 -19.81 -0.51 4.37
CA ASN A 86 -19.73 -1.62 3.43
C ASN A 86 -18.95 -1.19 2.18
N ARG A 87 -19.26 -0.01 1.62
CA ARG A 87 -18.51 0.57 0.50
C ARG A 87 -17.03 0.76 0.85
N PHE A 88 -16.76 1.22 2.07
CA PHE A 88 -15.41 1.35 2.59
C PHE A 88 -14.65 0.01 2.61
N LEU A 89 -15.26 -1.07 3.13
CA LEU A 89 -14.65 -2.40 3.13
C LEU A 89 -14.42 -2.94 1.73
N LEU A 90 -15.37 -2.74 0.81
CA LEU A 90 -15.24 -3.21 -0.57
C LEU A 90 -14.11 -2.49 -1.30
N VAL A 91 -13.98 -1.16 -1.14
CA VAL A 91 -12.85 -0.40 -1.69
C VAL A 91 -11.52 -0.92 -1.13
N LEU A 92 -11.42 -1.13 0.18
CA LEU A 92 -10.19 -1.66 0.79
C LEU A 92 -9.80 -3.05 0.24
N SER A 93 -10.78 -3.95 0.10
CA SER A 93 -10.58 -5.28 -0.50
C SER A 93 -10.04 -5.16 -1.92
N THR A 94 -10.64 -4.31 -2.76
CA THR A 94 -10.18 -4.08 -4.13
C THR A 94 -8.77 -3.47 -4.18
N LEU A 95 -8.48 -2.48 -3.33
CA LEU A 95 -7.15 -1.85 -3.29
C LEU A 95 -6.06 -2.86 -2.91
N HIS A 96 -6.32 -3.70 -1.90
CA HIS A 96 -5.40 -4.79 -1.54
C HIS A 96 -5.20 -5.78 -2.69
N ARG A 97 -6.28 -6.21 -3.35
CA ARG A 97 -6.22 -7.15 -4.49
C ARG A 97 -5.38 -6.61 -5.65
N LEU A 98 -5.44 -5.30 -5.91
CA LEU A 98 -4.68 -4.65 -6.97
C LEU A 98 -3.17 -4.59 -6.68
N SER A 99 -2.77 -4.42 -5.42
CA SER A 99 -1.37 -4.49 -5.02
C SER A 99 -1.26 -4.72 -3.51
N PRO A 100 -1.08 -5.98 -3.07
CA PRO A 100 -0.93 -6.29 -1.65
C PRO A 100 0.27 -5.58 -1.02
N GLU A 101 1.39 -5.49 -1.75
CA GLU A 101 2.61 -4.82 -1.30
C GLU A 101 2.42 -3.32 -1.08
N ALA A 102 1.84 -2.61 -2.06
CA ALA A 102 1.61 -1.17 -1.91
C ALA A 102 0.55 -0.87 -0.85
N PHE A 103 -0.46 -1.73 -0.72
CA PHE A 103 -1.45 -1.62 0.35
C PHE A 103 -0.82 -1.84 1.74
N ALA A 104 0.05 -2.83 1.88
CA ALA A 104 0.78 -3.08 3.12
C ALA A 104 1.63 -1.87 3.53
N ALA A 105 2.41 -1.31 2.59
CA ALA A 105 3.21 -0.12 2.83
C ALA A 105 2.35 1.10 3.22
N ALA A 106 1.21 1.29 2.55
CA ALA A 106 0.29 2.39 2.87
C ALA A 106 -0.35 2.23 4.26
N THR A 107 -0.72 1.01 4.65
CA THR A 107 -1.43 0.78 5.92
C THR A 107 -0.51 0.82 7.14
N GLU A 108 0.78 0.51 7.00
CA GLU A 108 1.76 0.53 8.11
C GLU A 108 1.92 1.92 8.74
N SER A 109 1.91 2.97 7.90
CA SER A 109 2.05 4.36 8.37
C SER A 109 0.71 5.03 8.76
N LEU A 110 -0.41 4.35 8.55
CA LEU A 110 -1.74 4.94 8.73
C LEU A 110 -2.33 4.56 10.09
N HIS A 111 -2.14 5.44 11.07
CA HIS A 111 -2.69 5.27 12.42
C HIS A 111 -3.20 6.59 13.00
N GLY A 112 -4.04 6.49 14.02
CA GLY A 112 -4.47 7.65 14.80
C GLY A 112 -3.46 8.05 15.87
N ARG A 113 -3.80 9.05 16.67
CA ARG A 113 -3.00 9.48 17.83
C ARG A 113 -2.74 8.35 18.83
N THR A 114 -3.77 7.54 19.09
CA THR A 114 -3.73 6.47 20.11
C THR A 114 -4.30 5.15 19.62
N ARG A 115 -4.75 5.08 18.36
CA ARG A 115 -5.48 3.94 17.80
C ARG A 115 -4.74 3.43 16.59
N VAL A 116 -4.49 2.13 16.55
CA VAL A 116 -4.10 1.41 15.34
C VAL A 116 -5.35 1.27 14.44
N TYR A 117 -5.21 1.54 13.15
CA TYR A 117 -6.35 1.48 12.21
C TYR A 117 -6.45 0.13 11.50
N PHE A 118 -5.31 -0.45 11.13
CA PHE A 118 -5.20 -1.73 10.44
C PHE A 118 -4.29 -2.68 11.21
N ALA A 119 -4.64 -3.96 11.25
CA ALA A 119 -3.83 -5.01 11.87
C ALA A 119 -4.07 -6.36 11.18
N ALA A 120 -3.25 -7.37 11.49
CA ALA A 120 -3.43 -8.74 10.98
C ALA A 120 -4.49 -9.53 11.76
N ASP A 121 -4.93 -9.02 12.91
CA ASP A 121 -5.88 -9.68 13.81
C ASP A 121 -6.79 -8.66 14.52
N GLU A 122 -7.94 -9.13 15.00
CA GLU A 122 -8.94 -8.32 15.70
C GLU A 122 -8.43 -7.80 17.05
N GLN A 123 -7.71 -8.63 17.81
CA GLN A 123 -7.28 -8.34 19.17
C GLN A 123 -6.34 -7.13 19.21
N THR A 124 -5.41 -7.02 18.26
CA THR A 124 -4.51 -5.87 18.15
C THR A 124 -5.29 -4.55 18.07
N LEU A 125 -6.40 -4.51 17.32
CA LEU A 125 -7.22 -3.30 17.20
C LEU A 125 -8.04 -3.00 18.46
N LEU A 126 -8.44 -4.03 19.21
CA LEU A 126 -9.16 -3.87 20.48
C LEU A 126 -8.25 -3.43 21.62
N LEU A 127 -7.00 -3.91 21.65
CA LEU A 127 -5.98 -3.50 22.62
C LEU A 127 -5.71 -1.99 22.54
N HIS A 128 -5.65 -1.44 21.33
CA HIS A 128 -5.46 -0.01 21.09
C HIS A 128 -6.78 0.79 21.05
N GLY A 129 -7.92 0.16 21.39
CA GLY A 129 -9.19 0.84 21.60
C GLY A 129 -10.38 -0.13 21.68
N ALA A 130 -10.91 -0.34 22.89
CA ALA A 130 -11.98 -1.31 23.12
C ALA A 130 -13.30 -1.07 22.35
N GLN A 131 -13.55 0.17 21.93
CA GLN A 131 -14.76 0.58 21.20
C GLN A 131 -14.49 0.85 19.71
N THR A 132 -13.45 0.25 19.11
CA THR A 132 -13.11 0.47 17.68
C THR A 132 -13.99 -0.27 16.70
N LYS A 133 -14.76 -1.27 17.16
CA LYS A 133 -15.59 -2.16 16.34
C LYS A 133 -14.82 -2.67 15.11
N PRO A 134 -13.76 -3.48 15.29
CA PRO A 134 -13.01 -4.03 14.17
C PRO A 134 -13.90 -4.82 13.21
N ARG A 135 -13.53 -4.84 11.94
CA ARG A 135 -14.08 -5.75 10.94
C ARG A 135 -12.96 -6.29 10.08
N HIS A 136 -13.07 -7.58 9.73
CA HIS A 136 -12.25 -8.19 8.71
C HIS A 136 -12.52 -7.55 7.34
N ILE A 137 -11.50 -7.38 6.51
CA ILE A 137 -11.63 -6.95 5.13
C ILE A 137 -11.56 -8.20 4.25
N ASP A 138 -12.65 -8.48 3.52
CA ASP A 138 -12.79 -9.71 2.74
C ASP A 138 -11.68 -9.88 1.70
N ASP A 139 -11.22 -11.12 1.53
CA ASP A 139 -10.08 -11.52 0.68
C ASP A 139 -8.72 -10.91 1.07
N THR A 140 -8.56 -10.47 2.31
CA THR A 140 -7.28 -9.92 2.80
C THR A 140 -6.91 -10.50 4.16
N PRO A 141 -5.64 -10.44 4.58
CA PRO A 141 -5.25 -10.78 5.96
C PRO A 141 -5.48 -9.63 6.95
N TYR A 142 -6.20 -8.57 6.57
CA TYR A 142 -6.30 -7.33 7.34
C TYR A 142 -7.65 -7.18 8.05
N TRP A 143 -7.57 -6.64 9.25
CA TRP A 143 -8.68 -6.08 10.00
C TRP A 143 -8.59 -4.56 10.00
N VAL A 144 -9.74 -3.89 10.04
CA VAL A 144 -9.83 -2.43 10.11
C VAL A 144 -10.84 -1.96 11.16
N ILE A 145 -10.55 -0.84 11.83
CA ILE A 145 -11.51 -0.21 12.76
C ILE A 145 -12.69 0.39 11.99
N THR A 146 -13.92 0.18 12.47
CA THR A 146 -15.12 0.71 11.78
C THR A 146 -15.91 1.74 12.57
N ASN A 147 -15.63 1.91 13.87
CA ASN A 147 -16.19 2.99 14.68
C ASN A 147 -15.50 4.33 14.40
N THR A 148 -15.73 4.84 13.20
CA THR A 148 -15.24 6.11 12.66
C THR A 148 -16.36 6.79 11.87
N ASN A 149 -16.37 8.11 11.83
CA ASN A 149 -17.33 8.83 10.96
C ASN A 149 -16.95 8.68 9.48
N THR A 150 -17.86 9.05 8.58
CA THR A 150 -17.66 8.92 7.12
C THR A 150 -16.46 9.75 6.64
N GLY A 151 -16.27 10.95 7.17
CA GLY A 151 -15.11 11.79 6.83
C GLY A 151 -13.78 11.09 7.10
N ARG A 152 -13.64 10.42 8.24
CA ARG A 152 -12.43 9.66 8.57
C ARG A 152 -12.26 8.42 7.69
N LYS A 153 -13.33 7.73 7.30
CA LYS A 153 -13.26 6.63 6.33
C LYS A 153 -12.73 7.13 4.98
N ARG A 154 -13.23 8.28 4.51
CA ARG A 154 -12.74 8.93 3.29
C ARG A 154 -11.26 9.30 3.40
N SER A 155 -10.82 9.92 4.50
CA SER A 155 -9.41 10.23 4.71
C SER A 155 -8.50 9.00 4.73
N MET A 156 -8.96 7.86 5.28
CA MET A 156 -8.19 6.61 5.20
C MET A 156 -8.04 6.13 3.76
N ILE A 157 -9.14 6.12 2.97
CA ILE A 157 -9.10 5.73 1.57
C ILE A 157 -8.24 6.68 0.74
N GLU A 158 -8.40 7.98 0.94
CA GLU A 158 -7.61 9.01 0.27
C GLU A 158 -6.12 8.79 0.48
N TYR A 159 -5.70 8.63 1.75
CA TYR A 159 -4.31 8.36 2.08
C TYR A 159 -3.78 7.09 1.40
N ILE A 160 -4.53 5.98 1.50
CA ILE A 160 -4.10 4.69 0.92
C ILE A 160 -4.00 4.80 -0.60
N MET A 161 -5.00 5.38 -1.27
CA MET A 161 -5.01 5.52 -2.73
C MET A 161 -3.86 6.41 -3.22
N LEU A 162 -3.58 7.53 -2.54
CA LEU A 162 -2.46 8.40 -2.89
C LEU A 162 -1.11 7.72 -2.65
N ALA A 163 -0.93 7.01 -1.53
CA ALA A 163 0.27 6.22 -1.26
C ALA A 163 0.48 5.11 -2.30
N MET A 164 -0.61 4.50 -2.76
CA MET A 164 -0.62 3.51 -3.85
C MET A 164 -0.53 4.13 -5.26
N GLN A 165 -0.32 5.44 -5.36
CA GLN A 165 -0.11 6.22 -6.58
C GLN A 165 -1.32 6.27 -7.53
N PHE A 166 -2.53 6.24 -7.00
CA PHE A 166 -3.72 6.51 -7.81
C PHE A 166 -3.86 8.01 -8.12
N PRO A 167 -4.42 8.37 -9.29
CA PRO A 167 -4.64 9.77 -9.66
C PRO A 167 -5.57 10.47 -8.65
N PRO A 168 -5.25 11.71 -8.21
CA PRO A 168 -6.07 12.45 -7.25
C PRO A 168 -7.54 12.58 -7.67
N GLU A 169 -7.81 12.80 -8.95
CA GLU A 169 -9.18 12.90 -9.49
C GLU A 169 -10.00 11.62 -9.32
N LEU A 170 -9.36 10.45 -9.41
CA LEU A 170 -10.03 9.17 -9.17
C LEU A 170 -10.25 8.98 -7.66
N THR A 171 -9.24 9.31 -6.86
CA THR A 171 -9.31 9.23 -5.40
C THR A 171 -10.46 10.08 -4.85
N GLU A 172 -10.63 11.31 -5.33
CA GLU A 172 -11.73 12.20 -4.94
C GLU A 172 -13.09 11.59 -5.28
N LYS A 173 -13.24 11.00 -6.48
CA LYS A 173 -14.48 10.32 -6.90
C LYS A 173 -14.81 9.13 -5.99
N VAL A 174 -13.83 8.28 -5.69
CA VAL A 174 -14.01 7.14 -4.77
C VAL A 174 -14.39 7.64 -3.37
N CYS A 175 -13.75 8.69 -2.87
CA CYS A 175 -14.09 9.26 -1.57
C CYS A 175 -15.52 9.85 -1.55
N GLY A 176 -15.96 10.45 -2.65
CA GLY A 176 -17.30 11.00 -2.80
C GLY A 176 -18.42 9.95 -2.72
N THR A 177 -18.12 8.69 -3.09
CA THR A 177 -19.11 7.60 -3.06
C THR A 177 -19.16 6.87 -1.71
N ILE A 178 -18.18 7.05 -0.82
CA ILE A 178 -18.22 6.49 0.55
C ILE A 178 -19.13 7.30 1.45
#